data_AF-A0A645C1X7-F1
#
_entry.id   AF-A0A645C1X7-F1
#
_cell.length_a   1.000
_cell.length_b   1.000
_cell.length_c   1.000
_cell.angle_alpha   90.00
_cell.angle_beta   90.00
_cell.angle_gamma   90.00
#
_symmetry.space_group_name_H-M   'P 1'
#
loop_
_entity.id
_entity.type
_entity.pdbx_description
1 polymer ?
#
loop_
_entity_poly.entity_id
_entity_poly.type
_entity_poly.pdbx_seq_one_letter_code
_entity_poly.pdbx_strand_id
1 'polypeptide(L)'
;MKDAVERGLETEGVLPGGLNLSRKASSFYIKAKGYQGSMQRRSMTFSFALAVAEENASGGKIVTAPTCGSSGVLPAVLYLNQKFYDFTDKRIIKALATAGLIGNIIKTNASISGAEVGCQGEVGSACSMAAGAGVQLFGGTQAQIEYGASIGMEHFLGLTCDPICGLVQIPCIERNAFGATRAVDANMYALLSDGKHLVSFDTVIEAMKRTGHDLPSLYKETAEGGLASLLGNK
;
A
#
# COMPACT_ATOMS: atom_id res chain seq x y z
N MET A 1 12.58 -0.60 -7.41
CA MET A 1 11.78 -0.99 -6.22
C MET A 1 12.69 -1.52 -5.11
N LYS A 2 13.45 -2.62 -5.31
CA LYS A 2 14.37 -3.16 -4.28
C LYS A 2 15.33 -2.11 -3.72
N ASP A 3 16.00 -1.37 -4.60
CA ASP A 3 16.96 -0.34 -4.19
C ASP A 3 16.32 0.75 -3.30
N ALA A 4 15.03 1.06 -3.49
CA ALA A 4 14.34 2.03 -2.64
C ALA A 4 14.07 1.48 -1.24
N VAL A 5 13.75 0.18 -1.14
CA VAL A 5 13.65 -0.51 0.15
C VAL A 5 15.01 -0.50 0.83
N GLU A 6 16.06 -0.95 0.15
CA GLU A 6 17.41 -1.07 0.72
C GLU A 6 17.96 0.29 1.18
N ARG A 7 17.86 1.35 0.37
CA ARG A 7 18.28 2.70 0.79
C ARG A 7 17.49 3.22 1.99
N GLY A 8 16.17 3.04 1.99
CA GLY A 8 15.32 3.51 3.08
C GLY A 8 15.56 2.76 4.40
N LEU A 9 16.02 1.51 4.35
CA LEU A 9 16.39 0.74 5.55
C LEU A 9 17.71 1.21 6.19
N GLU A 10 18.60 1.81 5.41
CA GLU A 10 19.91 2.32 5.88
C GLU A 10 19.87 3.82 6.22
N THR A 11 18.89 4.56 5.67
CA THR A 11 18.83 6.02 5.82
C THR A 11 18.14 6.44 7.11
N GLU A 12 18.85 7.19 7.95
CA GLU A 12 18.35 7.77 9.19
C GLU A 12 18.18 9.30 9.08
N GLY A 13 17.57 9.92 10.10
CA GLY A 13 17.40 11.37 10.17
C GLY A 13 15.94 11.82 10.20
N VAL A 14 15.73 13.10 9.90
CA VAL A 14 14.42 13.78 9.96
C VAL A 14 13.96 14.10 8.54
N LEU A 15 12.67 13.87 8.26
CA LEU A 15 12.06 14.18 6.97
C LEU A 15 11.91 15.70 6.79
N PRO A 16 12.07 16.22 5.56
CA PRO A 16 11.87 17.65 5.27
C PRO A 16 10.38 18.05 5.42
N GLY A 17 10.05 19.34 5.31
CA GLY A 17 8.64 19.79 5.31
C GLY A 17 8.09 20.27 6.65
N GLY A 18 8.93 20.48 7.68
CA GLY A 18 8.54 21.23 8.88
C GLY A 18 7.80 20.45 9.98
N LEU A 19 7.35 19.21 9.72
CA LEU A 19 6.74 18.35 10.73
C LEU A 19 7.75 17.74 11.72
N ASN A 20 9.05 17.90 11.47
CA ASN A 20 10.14 17.29 12.25
C ASN A 20 9.95 15.77 12.46
N LEU A 21 9.42 15.08 11.45
CA LEU A 21 9.11 13.66 11.51
C LEU A 21 10.37 12.82 11.31
N SER A 22 10.80 12.09 12.34
CA SER A 22 11.94 11.16 12.24
C SER A 22 11.61 9.95 11.38
N ARG A 23 12.60 9.51 10.58
CA ARG A 23 12.56 8.21 9.90
C ARG A 23 12.52 7.06 10.91
N LYS A 24 11.75 6.02 10.58
CA LYS A 24 11.48 4.86 11.45
C LYS A 24 11.92 3.55 10.80
N ALA A 25 12.11 3.50 9.48
CA ALA A 25 12.38 2.26 8.75
C ALA A 25 13.61 1.49 9.28
N SER A 26 14.77 2.15 9.45
CA SER A 26 15.99 1.56 10.03
C SER A 26 15.73 0.93 11.41
N SER A 27 15.18 1.71 12.35
CA SER A 27 14.88 1.25 13.71
C SER A 27 13.91 0.07 13.73
N PHE A 28 12.86 0.12 12.89
CA PHE A 28 11.89 -0.96 12.76
C PHE A 28 12.54 -2.23 12.20
N TYR A 29 13.43 -2.09 11.22
CA TYR A 29 14.14 -3.23 10.64
C TYR A 29 15.07 -3.92 11.63
N ILE A 30 15.83 -3.14 12.41
CA ILE A 30 16.69 -3.68 13.48
C ILE A 30 15.86 -4.44 14.52
N LYS A 31 14.76 -3.85 14.98
CA LYS A 31 13.83 -4.50 15.92
C LYS A 31 13.19 -5.75 15.31
N ALA A 32 12.82 -5.71 14.04
CA ALA A 32 12.23 -6.83 13.31
C ALA A 32 13.16 -8.06 13.29
N LYS A 33 14.48 -7.86 13.12
CA LYS A 33 15.48 -8.94 13.17
C LYS A 33 15.50 -9.67 14.51
N GLY A 34 15.11 -9.02 15.61
CA GLY A 34 15.01 -9.64 16.94
C GLY A 34 13.79 -10.55 17.13
N TYR A 35 12.78 -10.46 16.26
CA TYR A 35 11.63 -11.36 16.28
C TYR A 35 11.88 -12.62 15.45
N GLN A 36 11.03 -13.64 15.64
CA GLN A 36 11.03 -14.88 14.88
C GLN A 36 9.66 -15.17 14.27
N GLY A 37 9.62 -16.02 13.25
CA GLY A 37 8.38 -16.54 12.66
C GLY A 37 7.46 -15.46 12.09
N SER A 38 6.16 -15.55 12.40
CA SER A 38 5.14 -14.63 11.88
C SER A 38 5.36 -13.18 12.33
N MET A 39 5.82 -12.96 13.57
CA MET A 39 6.10 -11.64 14.10
C MET A 39 7.26 -10.97 13.36
N GLN A 40 8.30 -11.73 13.02
CA GLN A 40 9.41 -11.25 12.20
C GLN A 40 8.93 -10.82 10.82
N ARG A 41 8.16 -11.66 10.12
CA ARG A 41 7.65 -11.33 8.78
C ARG A 41 6.80 -10.06 8.82
N ARG A 42 5.87 -9.96 9.76
CA ARG A 42 4.98 -8.78 9.89
C ARG A 42 5.76 -7.50 10.19
N SER A 43 6.68 -7.53 11.13
CA SER A 43 7.51 -6.37 11.47
C SER A 43 8.47 -5.98 10.34
N MET A 44 8.98 -6.95 9.58
CA MET A 44 9.76 -6.66 8.37
C MET A 44 8.90 -6.00 7.28
N THR A 45 7.66 -6.45 7.06
CA THR A 45 6.72 -5.78 6.13
C THR A 45 6.55 -4.30 6.47
N PHE A 46 6.38 -3.97 7.76
CA PHE A 46 6.33 -2.57 8.19
C PHE A 46 7.60 -1.84 7.81
N SER A 47 8.78 -2.36 8.16
CA SER A 47 10.05 -1.70 7.85
C SER A 47 10.26 -1.47 6.34
N PHE A 48 9.86 -2.40 5.48
CA PHE A 48 10.03 -2.28 4.03
C PHE A 48 9.09 -1.23 3.42
N ALA A 49 7.84 -1.18 3.89
CA ALA A 49 6.88 -0.18 3.43
C ALA A 49 7.26 1.23 3.89
N LEU A 50 7.70 1.35 5.15
CA LEU A 50 8.21 2.60 5.72
C LEU A 50 9.45 3.07 4.96
N ALA A 51 10.39 2.18 4.64
CA ALA A 51 11.61 2.52 3.91
C ALA A 51 11.30 3.25 2.60
N VAL A 52 10.40 2.71 1.79
CA VAL A 52 10.04 3.32 0.50
C VAL A 52 9.21 4.59 0.68
N ALA A 53 8.28 4.63 1.65
CA ALA A 53 7.47 5.80 1.90
C ALA A 53 8.30 6.99 2.45
N GLU A 54 9.30 6.72 3.28
CA GLU A 54 10.26 7.71 3.79
C GLU A 54 11.23 8.18 2.70
N GLU A 55 11.66 7.30 1.79
CA GLU A 55 12.38 7.70 0.58
C GLU A 55 11.53 8.63 -0.29
N ASN A 56 10.25 8.34 -0.49
CA ASN A 56 9.34 9.23 -1.21
C ASN A 56 9.24 10.60 -0.53
N ALA A 57 8.99 10.63 0.79
CA ALA A 57 8.82 11.85 1.56
C ALA A 57 10.08 12.74 1.62
N SER A 58 11.25 12.18 1.28
CA SER A 58 12.53 12.89 1.25
C SER A 58 13.00 13.26 -0.16
N GLY A 59 12.20 13.00 -1.19
CA GLY A 59 12.56 13.26 -2.59
C GLY A 59 13.49 12.22 -3.20
N GLY A 60 13.63 11.05 -2.57
CA GLY A 60 14.39 9.92 -3.09
C GLY A 60 13.73 9.27 -4.30
N LYS A 61 14.51 8.44 -5.02
CA LYS A 61 14.03 7.75 -6.23
C LYS A 61 13.13 6.57 -5.88
N ILE A 62 11.83 6.70 -6.15
CA ILE A 62 10.82 5.65 -5.95
C ILE A 62 10.16 5.23 -7.28
N VAL A 63 9.29 4.22 -7.22
CA VAL A 63 8.44 3.81 -8.33
C VAL A 63 6.99 3.92 -7.87
N THR A 64 6.15 4.56 -8.66
CA THR A 64 4.72 4.73 -8.38
C THR A 64 4.01 3.37 -8.32
N ALA A 65 3.13 3.17 -7.34
CA ALA A 65 2.38 1.91 -7.21
C ALA A 65 1.03 2.08 -6.45
N PRO A 66 -0.05 2.61 -7.08
CA PRO A 66 -0.03 3.28 -8.37
C PRO A 66 0.37 4.76 -8.29
N THR A 67 0.45 5.36 -7.11
CA THR A 67 0.91 6.75 -6.91
C THR A 67 2.23 6.82 -6.14
N CYS A 68 2.80 8.02 -6.00
CA CYS A 68 3.93 8.27 -5.11
C CYS A 68 3.55 8.03 -3.65
N GLY A 69 2.35 8.46 -3.24
CA GLY A 69 1.84 8.34 -1.87
C GLY A 69 1.59 6.91 -1.41
N SER A 70 1.35 5.97 -2.34
CA SER A 70 1.16 4.54 -2.04
C SER A 70 2.35 3.66 -2.47
N SER A 71 3.48 4.27 -2.84
CA SER A 71 4.62 3.59 -3.47
C SER A 71 5.29 2.51 -2.61
N GLY A 72 5.05 2.49 -1.29
CA GLY A 72 5.65 1.51 -0.37
C GLY A 72 4.91 0.18 -0.26
N VAL A 73 3.62 0.11 -0.63
CA VAL A 73 2.80 -1.09 -0.42
C VAL A 73 3.29 -2.28 -1.26
N LEU A 74 3.27 -2.14 -2.58
CA LEU A 74 3.64 -3.19 -3.52
C LEU A 74 5.09 -3.68 -3.36
N PRO A 75 6.13 -2.81 -3.29
CA PRO A 75 7.49 -3.27 -3.10
C PRO A 75 7.70 -3.97 -1.75
N ALA A 76 7.04 -3.54 -0.67
CA ALA A 76 7.17 -4.20 0.62
C ALA A 76 6.70 -5.66 0.57
N VAL A 77 5.55 -5.93 -0.06
CA VAL A 77 5.00 -7.27 -0.20
C VAL A 77 5.87 -8.15 -1.10
N LEU A 78 6.30 -7.65 -2.25
CA LEU A 78 7.14 -8.41 -3.18
C LEU A 78 8.54 -8.68 -2.61
N TYR A 79 9.14 -7.69 -1.97
CA TYR A 79 10.46 -7.82 -1.34
C TYR A 79 10.42 -8.79 -0.15
N LEU A 80 9.38 -8.72 0.69
CA LEU A 80 9.15 -9.71 1.74
C LEU A 80 9.09 -11.13 1.18
N ASN A 81 8.24 -11.34 0.17
CA ASN A 81 8.05 -12.68 -0.41
C ASN A 81 9.33 -13.19 -1.06
N GLN A 82 10.08 -12.34 -1.77
CA GLN A 82 11.36 -12.71 -2.35
C GLN A 82 12.38 -13.10 -1.27
N LYS A 83 12.44 -12.33 -0.17
CA LYS A 83 13.41 -12.54 0.92
C LYS A 83 13.15 -13.80 1.75
N PHE A 84 11.89 -14.18 1.95
CA PHE A 84 11.52 -15.30 2.83
C PHE A 84 11.18 -16.61 2.09
N TYR A 85 10.95 -16.56 0.77
CA TYR A 85 10.56 -17.73 -0.04
C TYR A 85 11.43 -17.93 -1.28
N ASP A 86 12.53 -17.18 -1.41
CA ASP A 86 13.53 -17.31 -2.49
C ASP A 86 12.94 -17.27 -3.91
N PHE A 87 11.85 -16.50 -4.09
CA PHE A 87 11.25 -16.34 -5.41
C PHE A 87 12.22 -15.66 -6.39
N THR A 88 12.41 -16.26 -7.56
CA THR A 88 13.25 -15.70 -8.61
C THR A 88 12.68 -14.39 -9.16
N ASP A 89 13.54 -13.52 -9.70
CA ASP A 89 13.11 -12.27 -10.35
C ASP A 89 12.08 -12.51 -11.46
N LYS A 90 12.21 -13.62 -12.19
CA LYS A 90 11.22 -14.02 -13.21
C LYS A 90 9.82 -14.23 -12.62
N ARG A 91 9.69 -14.77 -11.40
CA ARG A 91 8.40 -14.91 -10.71
C ARG A 91 7.90 -13.57 -10.21
N ILE A 92 8.79 -12.73 -9.65
CA ILE A 92 8.44 -11.37 -9.22
C ILE A 92 7.92 -10.51 -10.38
N ILE A 93 8.52 -10.60 -11.57
CA ILE A 93 8.06 -9.87 -12.76
C ILE A 93 6.65 -10.31 -13.18
N LYS A 94 6.31 -11.60 -13.08
CA LYS A 94 4.94 -12.09 -13.35
C LYS A 94 3.93 -11.58 -12.32
N ALA A 95 4.32 -11.53 -11.04
CA ALA A 95 3.49 -10.96 -9.99
C ALA A 95 3.28 -9.45 -10.21
N LEU A 96 4.32 -8.72 -10.64
CA LEU A 96 4.21 -7.31 -11.04
C LEU A 96 3.26 -7.11 -12.21
N ALA A 97 3.28 -7.99 -13.22
CA ALA A 97 2.33 -7.93 -14.33
C ALA A 97 0.87 -8.12 -13.83
N THR A 98 0.66 -9.02 -12.86
CA THR A 98 -0.64 -9.23 -12.23
C THR A 98 -1.09 -7.99 -11.44
N ALA A 99 -0.20 -7.39 -10.64
CA ALA A 99 -0.47 -6.12 -9.97
C ALA A 99 -0.86 -5.02 -10.97
N GLY A 100 -0.14 -4.93 -12.10
CA GLY A 100 -0.42 -3.96 -13.16
C GLY A 100 -1.81 -4.13 -13.78
N LEU A 101 -2.24 -5.38 -14.03
CA LEU A 101 -3.60 -5.66 -14.52
C LEU A 101 -4.67 -5.23 -13.52
N ILE A 102 -4.51 -5.56 -12.24
CA ILE A 102 -5.44 -5.15 -11.17
C ILE A 102 -5.50 -3.62 -11.09
N GLY A 103 -4.35 -2.95 -11.06
CA GLY A 103 -4.30 -1.48 -11.02
C GLY A 103 -4.97 -0.84 -12.25
N ASN A 104 -4.80 -1.44 -13.43
CA ASN A 104 -5.46 -0.97 -14.65
C ASN A 104 -6.98 -1.13 -14.61
N ILE A 105 -7.50 -2.23 -14.04
CA ILE A 105 -8.95 -2.42 -13.83
C ILE A 105 -9.50 -1.33 -12.91
N ILE A 106 -8.84 -1.07 -11.78
CA ILE A 106 -9.25 -0.04 -10.82
C ILE A 106 -9.27 1.35 -11.48
N LYS A 107 -8.18 1.71 -12.17
CA LYS A 107 -8.04 2.99 -12.87
C LYS A 107 -9.08 3.16 -13.99
N THR A 108 -9.44 2.08 -14.68
CA THR A 108 -10.35 2.14 -15.83
C THR A 108 -11.80 2.26 -15.38
N ASN A 109 -12.20 1.52 -14.34
CA ASN A 109 -13.59 1.45 -13.91
C ASN A 109 -13.95 2.54 -12.86
N ALA A 110 -12.94 3.07 -12.17
CA ALA A 110 -13.10 4.12 -11.17
C ALA A 110 -11.98 5.17 -11.26
N SER A 111 -11.09 5.26 -10.27
CA SER A 111 -9.95 6.18 -10.26
C SER A 111 -8.84 5.67 -9.32
N ILE A 112 -7.62 6.15 -9.53
CA ILE A 112 -6.47 5.96 -8.64
C ILE A 112 -5.99 7.27 -7.99
N SER A 113 -6.73 8.36 -8.18
CA SER A 113 -6.37 9.70 -7.72
C SER A 113 -6.94 9.98 -6.33
N GLY A 114 -6.07 10.40 -5.40
CA GLY A 114 -6.47 10.83 -4.05
C GLY A 114 -7.47 11.99 -4.08
N ALA A 115 -7.28 12.92 -5.02
CA ALA A 115 -8.16 14.06 -5.25
C ALA A 115 -9.56 13.70 -5.80
N GLU A 116 -9.73 12.53 -6.44
CA GLU A 116 -11.02 12.15 -7.02
C GLU A 116 -11.81 11.23 -6.09
N VAL A 117 -11.15 10.22 -5.52
CA VAL A 117 -11.81 9.15 -4.76
C VAL A 117 -11.23 8.94 -3.37
N GLY A 118 -10.34 9.81 -2.89
CA GLY A 118 -9.67 9.64 -1.60
C GLY A 118 -8.55 8.60 -1.64
N CYS A 119 -7.95 8.32 -0.48
CA CYS A 119 -6.79 7.45 -0.36
C CYS A 119 -7.13 5.96 -0.58
N GLN A 120 -8.41 5.60 -0.64
CA GLN A 120 -8.85 4.30 -1.18
C GLN A 120 -8.37 4.10 -2.64
N GLY A 121 -8.35 5.16 -3.45
CA GLY A 121 -7.84 5.11 -4.82
C GLY A 121 -6.31 4.96 -4.90
N GLU A 122 -5.59 5.31 -3.84
CA GLU A 122 -4.13 5.22 -3.80
C GLU A 122 -3.68 3.99 -3.02
N VAL A 123 -3.73 4.03 -1.69
CA VAL A 123 -3.27 2.96 -0.81
C VAL A 123 -4.20 1.75 -0.88
N GLY A 124 -5.52 1.95 -1.04
CA GLY A 124 -6.46 0.85 -1.27
C GLY A 124 -6.17 0.12 -2.58
N SER A 125 -5.95 0.86 -3.67
CA SER A 125 -5.51 0.28 -4.94
C SER A 125 -4.18 -0.46 -4.81
N ALA A 126 -3.20 0.13 -4.15
CA ALA A 126 -1.89 -0.50 -3.95
C ALA A 126 -2.01 -1.79 -3.12
N CYS A 127 -2.88 -1.80 -2.10
CA CYS A 127 -3.19 -2.99 -1.30
C CYS A 127 -3.82 -4.09 -2.17
N SER A 128 -4.84 -3.75 -2.96
CA SER A 128 -5.49 -4.66 -3.91
C SER A 128 -4.51 -5.25 -4.94
N MET A 129 -3.68 -4.39 -5.55
CA MET A 129 -2.62 -4.78 -6.47
C MET A 129 -1.61 -5.74 -5.84
N ALA A 130 -1.14 -5.43 -4.63
CA ALA A 130 -0.17 -6.25 -3.92
C ALA A 130 -0.75 -7.58 -3.43
N ALA A 131 -2.02 -7.59 -3.01
CA ALA A 131 -2.72 -8.80 -2.58
C ALA A 131 -2.86 -9.79 -3.74
N GLY A 132 -3.41 -9.37 -4.89
CA GLY A 132 -3.56 -10.26 -6.04
C GLY A 132 -2.22 -10.71 -6.63
N ALA A 133 -1.21 -9.84 -6.64
CA ALA A 133 0.15 -10.24 -7.01
C ALA A 133 0.75 -11.28 -6.06
N GLY A 134 0.50 -11.14 -4.75
CA GLY A 134 0.86 -12.13 -3.74
C GLY A 134 0.21 -13.48 -4.02
N VAL A 135 -1.11 -13.50 -4.23
CA VAL A 135 -1.86 -14.75 -4.52
C VAL A 135 -1.30 -15.43 -5.78
N GLN A 136 -1.07 -14.66 -6.84
CA GLN A 136 -0.47 -15.19 -8.07
C GLN A 136 0.92 -15.78 -7.82
N LEU A 137 1.74 -15.11 -7.01
CA LEU A 137 3.10 -15.54 -6.71
C LEU A 137 3.15 -16.90 -6.01
N PHE A 138 2.18 -17.17 -5.14
CA PHE A 138 2.00 -18.46 -4.45
C PHE A 138 1.20 -19.50 -5.25
N GLY A 139 0.79 -19.18 -6.49
CA GLY A 139 0.15 -20.14 -7.39
C GLY A 139 -1.36 -20.27 -7.21
N GLY A 140 -2.02 -19.26 -6.63
CA GLY A 140 -3.48 -19.24 -6.55
C GLY A 140 -4.16 -19.22 -7.91
N THR A 141 -5.40 -19.68 -7.94
CA THR A 141 -6.26 -19.66 -9.14
C THR A 141 -6.67 -18.24 -9.49
N GLN A 142 -7.22 -18.02 -10.70
CA GLN A 142 -7.74 -16.70 -11.09
C GLN A 142 -8.82 -16.21 -10.12
N ALA A 143 -9.70 -17.09 -9.65
CA ALA A 143 -10.72 -16.77 -8.66
C ALA A 143 -10.10 -16.32 -7.32
N GLN A 144 -9.03 -16.98 -6.85
CA GLN A 144 -8.33 -16.55 -5.65
C GLN A 144 -7.58 -15.22 -5.84
N ILE A 145 -7.00 -14.98 -7.03
CA ILE A 145 -6.33 -13.72 -7.35
C ILE A 145 -7.32 -12.56 -7.30
N GLU A 146 -8.48 -12.72 -7.94
CA GLU A 146 -9.58 -11.75 -7.88
C GLU A 146 -10.03 -11.55 -6.42
N TYR A 147 -10.22 -12.63 -5.67
CA TYR A 147 -10.67 -12.53 -4.30
C TYR A 147 -9.69 -11.77 -3.39
N GLY A 148 -8.39 -12.06 -3.51
CA GLY A 148 -7.35 -11.34 -2.79
C GLY A 148 -7.33 -9.84 -3.13
N ALA A 149 -7.50 -9.51 -4.42
CA ALA A 149 -7.62 -8.12 -4.87
C ALA A 149 -8.88 -7.44 -4.31
N SER A 150 -10.02 -8.15 -4.26
CA SER A 150 -11.28 -7.69 -3.67
C SER A 150 -11.13 -7.32 -2.20
N ILE A 151 -10.66 -8.25 -1.37
CA ILE A 151 -10.41 -8.03 0.06
C ILE A 151 -9.45 -6.85 0.27
N GLY A 152 -8.42 -6.76 -0.58
CA GLY A 152 -7.45 -5.67 -0.54
C GLY A 152 -8.08 -4.29 -0.69
N MET A 153 -9.11 -4.14 -1.54
CA MET A 153 -9.85 -2.88 -1.71
C MET A 153 -10.97 -2.71 -0.67
N GLU A 154 -11.73 -3.76 -0.36
CA GLU A 154 -12.85 -3.71 0.59
C GLU A 154 -12.44 -3.11 1.94
N HIS A 155 -11.25 -3.48 2.43
CA HIS A 155 -10.72 -3.00 3.71
C HIS A 155 -10.26 -1.52 3.69
N PHE A 156 -10.36 -0.85 2.55
CA PHE A 156 -9.98 0.55 2.35
C PHE A 156 -11.13 1.42 1.85
N LEU A 157 -12.32 0.86 1.57
CA LEU A 157 -13.47 1.64 1.11
C LEU A 157 -13.82 2.79 2.08
N GLY A 158 -13.99 3.99 1.54
CA GLY A 158 -14.28 5.22 2.27
C GLY A 158 -13.05 5.94 2.84
N LEU A 159 -11.83 5.43 2.62
CA LEU A 159 -10.63 6.07 3.16
C LEU A 159 -10.36 7.44 2.49
N THR A 160 -10.44 8.51 3.28
CA THR A 160 -10.20 9.90 2.84
C THR A 160 -8.72 10.18 2.55
N CYS A 161 -8.43 11.20 1.74
CA CYS A 161 -7.08 11.71 1.55
C CYS A 161 -7.01 13.13 2.12
N ASP A 162 -6.41 13.32 3.29
CA ASP A 162 -6.30 14.63 3.92
C ASP A 162 -5.04 14.67 4.81
N PRO A 163 -3.86 14.78 4.20
CA PRO A 163 -2.61 14.72 4.92
C PRO A 163 -2.29 16.04 5.64
N ILE A 164 -1.58 15.94 6.77
CA ILE A 164 -1.16 17.11 7.56
C ILE A 164 -0.25 18.01 6.71
N CYS A 165 -0.58 19.31 6.67
CA CYS A 165 0.13 20.33 5.88
C CYS A 165 0.24 20.01 4.37
N GLY A 166 -0.62 19.14 3.83
CA GLY A 166 -0.53 18.69 2.43
C GLY A 166 0.67 17.77 2.15
N LEU A 167 1.40 17.33 3.18
CA LEU A 167 2.65 16.57 3.00
C LEU A 167 2.37 15.07 2.90
N VAL A 168 3.09 14.40 2.00
CA VAL A 168 3.03 12.93 1.85
C VAL A 168 3.81 12.23 2.97
N GLN A 169 3.44 12.50 4.23
CA GLN A 169 4.08 12.03 5.45
C GLN A 169 3.05 11.42 6.40
N ILE A 170 2.18 12.24 6.99
CA ILE A 170 1.17 11.79 7.96
C ILE A 170 -0.22 12.01 7.35
N PRO A 171 -1.08 10.98 7.24
CA PRO A 171 -0.90 9.57 7.64
C PRO A 171 -0.30 8.67 6.52
N CYS A 172 0.22 9.24 5.43
CA CYS A 172 0.62 8.49 4.23
C CYS A 172 1.65 7.38 4.50
N ILE A 173 2.69 7.66 5.31
CA ILE A 173 3.79 6.72 5.58
C ILE A 173 3.26 5.48 6.32
N GLU A 174 2.46 5.67 7.37
CA GLU A 174 1.90 4.54 8.12
C GLU A 174 0.84 3.78 7.30
N ARG A 175 0.04 4.49 6.48
CA ARG A 175 -0.92 3.85 5.58
C ARG A 175 -0.26 2.86 4.61
N ASN A 176 0.96 3.12 4.16
CA ASN A 176 1.72 2.15 3.36
C ASN A 176 2.04 0.88 4.15
N ALA A 177 2.48 1.01 5.40
CA ALA A 177 2.83 -0.13 6.25
C ALA A 177 1.61 -1.01 6.57
N PHE A 178 0.47 -0.37 6.89
CA PHE A 178 -0.79 -1.08 7.12
C PHE A 178 -1.39 -1.66 5.83
N GLY A 179 -1.28 -0.95 4.70
CA GLY A 179 -1.67 -1.45 3.37
C GLY A 179 -0.88 -2.69 2.97
N ALA A 180 0.44 -2.67 3.13
CA ALA A 180 1.29 -3.83 2.84
C ALA A 180 0.93 -5.05 3.71
N THR A 181 0.68 -4.82 5.00
CA THR A 181 0.29 -5.90 5.91
C THR A 181 -1.07 -6.46 5.56
N ARG A 182 -2.04 -5.59 5.25
CA ARG A 182 -3.38 -6.02 4.83
C ARG A 182 -3.33 -6.81 3.53
N ALA A 183 -2.47 -6.44 2.59
CA ALA A 183 -2.26 -7.19 1.36
C ALA A 183 -1.69 -8.59 1.60
N VAL A 184 -0.77 -8.74 2.56
CA VAL A 184 -0.25 -10.07 2.97
C VAL A 184 -1.37 -10.91 3.61
N ASP A 185 -2.18 -10.31 4.48
CA ASP A 185 -3.31 -10.99 5.12
C ASP A 185 -4.36 -11.42 4.08
N ALA A 186 -4.73 -10.53 3.14
CA ALA A 186 -5.67 -10.79 2.06
C ALA A 186 -5.18 -11.91 1.12
N ASN A 187 -3.88 -11.91 0.78
CA ASN A 187 -3.25 -12.97 0.03
C ASN A 187 -3.41 -14.34 0.75
N MET A 188 -3.02 -14.40 2.02
CA MET A 188 -3.11 -15.63 2.80
C MET A 188 -4.57 -16.12 2.92
N TYR A 189 -5.50 -15.20 3.15
CA TYR A 189 -6.92 -15.53 3.22
C TYR A 189 -7.44 -16.13 1.91
N ALA A 190 -7.16 -15.47 0.78
CA ALA A 190 -7.63 -15.91 -0.52
C ALA A 190 -7.05 -17.28 -0.92
N LEU A 191 -5.76 -17.52 -0.66
CA LEU A 191 -5.11 -18.81 -0.94
C LEU A 191 -5.69 -19.98 -0.13
N LEU A 192 -6.13 -19.73 1.10
CA LEU A 192 -6.75 -20.75 1.96
C LEU A 192 -8.22 -21.01 1.62
N SER A 193 -8.84 -20.13 0.83
CA SER A 193 -10.22 -20.27 0.36
C SER A 193 -10.31 -21.08 -0.94
N ASP A 194 -11.53 -21.40 -1.38
CA ASP A 194 -11.79 -21.97 -2.72
C ASP A 194 -11.91 -20.89 -3.82
N GLY A 195 -11.65 -19.62 -3.47
CA GLY A 195 -11.74 -18.47 -4.37
C GLY A 195 -13.17 -17.98 -4.65
N LYS A 196 -14.21 -18.58 -4.05
CA LYS A 196 -15.58 -18.10 -4.20
C LYS A 196 -15.88 -17.00 -3.20
N HIS A 197 -16.51 -15.94 -3.67
CA HIS A 197 -16.98 -14.83 -2.84
C HIS A 197 -18.25 -14.23 -3.43
N LEU A 198 -19.13 -13.72 -2.57
CA LEU A 198 -20.43 -13.18 -2.99
C LEU A 198 -20.29 -11.85 -3.73
N VAL A 199 -19.37 -10.99 -3.26
CA VAL A 199 -19.17 -9.64 -3.79
C VAL A 199 -18.04 -9.69 -4.80
N SER A 200 -18.34 -9.55 -6.09
CA SER A 200 -17.31 -9.56 -7.15
C SER A 200 -16.35 -8.37 -7.05
N PHE A 201 -15.16 -8.49 -7.64
CA PHE A 201 -14.21 -7.37 -7.64
C PHE A 201 -14.79 -6.13 -8.32
N ASP A 202 -15.52 -6.30 -9.43
CA ASP A 202 -16.23 -5.19 -10.11
C ASP A 202 -17.21 -4.46 -9.19
N THR A 203 -17.95 -5.21 -8.35
CA THR A 203 -18.88 -4.62 -7.38
C THR A 203 -18.14 -3.77 -6.35
N VAL A 204 -16.97 -4.24 -5.89
CA VAL A 204 -16.12 -3.49 -4.96
C VAL A 204 -15.57 -2.22 -5.60
N ILE A 205 -15.15 -2.26 -6.87
CA ILE A 205 -14.64 -1.09 -7.57
C ILE A 205 -15.75 -0.07 -7.86
N GLU A 206 -16.95 -0.53 -8.18
CA GLU A 206 -18.12 0.36 -8.29
C GLU A 206 -18.47 0.99 -6.94
N ALA A 207 -18.40 0.23 -5.85
CA ALA A 207 -18.58 0.77 -4.51
C ALA A 207 -17.52 1.84 -4.19
N MET A 208 -16.25 1.59 -4.50
CA MET A 208 -15.15 2.56 -4.37
C MET A 208 -15.43 3.85 -5.15
N LYS A 209 -15.93 3.72 -6.39
CA LYS A 209 -16.27 4.89 -7.22
C LYS A 209 -17.37 5.73 -6.59
N ARG A 210 -18.45 5.09 -6.13
CA ARG A 210 -19.59 5.78 -5.50
C ARG A 210 -19.20 6.43 -4.18
N THR A 211 -18.52 5.71 -3.31
CA THR A 211 -18.01 6.30 -2.05
C THR A 211 -17.06 7.46 -2.33
N GLY A 212 -16.20 7.32 -3.34
CA GLY A 212 -15.31 8.37 -3.79
C GLY A 212 -16.07 9.60 -4.29
N HIS A 213 -17.11 9.43 -5.08
CA HIS A 213 -17.99 10.52 -5.52
C HIS A 213 -18.63 11.24 -4.32
N ASP A 214 -19.17 10.48 -3.37
CA ASP A 214 -19.93 11.00 -2.23
C ASP A 214 -19.05 11.63 -1.14
N LEU A 215 -17.73 11.40 -1.17
CA LEU A 215 -16.79 12.07 -0.28
C LEU A 215 -16.82 13.59 -0.52
N PRO A 216 -17.05 14.42 0.53
CA PRO A 216 -16.93 15.87 0.42
C PRO A 216 -15.54 16.29 -0.07
N SER A 217 -15.47 17.37 -0.86
CA SER A 217 -14.23 17.88 -1.45
C SER A 217 -13.14 18.17 -0.42
N LEU A 218 -13.52 18.65 0.77
CA LEU A 218 -12.58 18.95 1.86
C LEU A 218 -11.85 17.72 2.43
N TYR A 219 -12.29 16.50 2.08
CA TYR A 219 -11.62 15.24 2.46
C TYR A 219 -10.89 14.57 1.27
N LYS A 220 -10.66 15.33 0.18
CA LYS A 220 -10.03 14.90 -1.08
C LYS A 220 -8.81 15.75 -1.42
N GLU A 221 -7.70 15.45 -0.77
CA GLU A 221 -6.35 15.96 -1.02
C GLU A 221 -6.23 17.50 -0.95
N THR A 222 -7.13 18.16 -0.20
CA THR A 222 -7.11 19.62 -0.02
C THR A 222 -6.26 20.07 1.18
N ALA A 223 -6.02 19.18 2.16
CA ALA A 223 -5.42 19.50 3.46
C ALA A 223 -6.25 20.53 4.28
N GLU A 224 -7.54 20.66 3.98
CA GLU A 224 -8.46 21.58 4.64
C GLU A 224 -9.41 20.88 5.62
N GLY A 225 -9.42 19.53 5.63
CA GLY A 225 -10.33 18.72 6.42
C GLY A 225 -9.66 17.98 7.56
N GLY A 226 -10.30 16.93 8.07
CA GLY A 226 -9.68 15.84 8.86
C GLY A 226 -8.57 16.21 9.84
N LEU A 227 -7.46 15.46 9.80
CA LEU A 227 -6.30 15.74 10.67
C LEU A 227 -5.59 17.04 10.27
N ALA A 228 -5.65 17.41 8.99
CA ALA A 228 -4.95 18.57 8.47
C ALA A 228 -5.49 19.87 9.09
N SER A 229 -6.81 20.01 9.21
CA SER A 229 -7.48 21.15 9.86
C SER A 229 -7.16 21.28 11.35
N LEU A 230 -6.88 20.15 12.03
CA LEU A 230 -6.62 20.12 13.47
C LEU A 230 -5.15 20.39 13.84
N LEU A 231 -4.22 20.13 12.92
CA LEU A 231 -2.77 20.19 13.18
C LEU A 231 -1.98 21.07 12.20
N GLY A 232 -2.56 21.47 11.07
CA GLY A 232 -1.89 22.19 9.99
C GLY A 232 -1.69 23.70 10.22
N ASN A 233 -2.31 24.26 11.26
CA ASN A 233 -2.17 25.67 11.66
C ASN A 233 -1.21 25.88 12.86
N LYS A 234 -0.37 24.89 13.19
CA LYS A 234 0.67 25.01 14.21
C LYS A 234 2.05 25.10 13.57
#